data_AF-A0A1I2GWT7-F1
#
_entry.id   AF-A0A1I2GWT7-F1
#
_cell.length_a   1.000
_cell.length_b   1.000
_cell.length_c   1.000
_cell.angle_alpha   90.00
_cell.angle_beta   90.00
_cell.angle_gamma   90.00
#
_symmetry.space_group_name_H-M   'P 1'
#
loop_
_entity.id
_entity.type
_entity.pdbx_description
1 polymer ?
#
loop_
_entity_poly.entity_id
_entity_poly.type
_entity_poly.pdbx_seq_one_letter_code
_entity_poly.pdbx_strand_id
1 'polypeptide(L)'
;MQRIVFYSWQSDLPSAGNRNLIQESLERAIRAIGRDHDAGIQAVLDRDTANLAGSPDIANSILAKIAVSDVFVADVSIVNASAARPSPNPNVLVELGYAIAELGWENTILVQNGVYGGPELLPFDLRGRRTVVYHKAGTDQPAEPRALLQGRLETALRSALTTDEVGNLPSGANAPVWWGRWTSRWNEMAGGNLFIREVGPRGFLFDLAVFNGAHHGRITSYARLLSHDLAFAKVPNGPGEPAGELVFRRKHSEAGRAIEINEAARCRYWGGMRAHFSGNYIHESEPWFESGLMNELELARLYQLVGEYMSSMRTCTSDIGLGECADGEGITVVWGGVAGLYTQMESIVMFDQLGQMWAAYIDSEEDCVRYFTNVPDARGTLPATIEKWRENFADKTVRYCDPARVVPVSSM
;
A
#
# COMPACT_ATOMS: atom_id res chain seq x y z
N MET A 1 2.85 7.86 -0.05
CA MET A 1 2.15 6.71 -0.66
C MET A 1 0.95 7.24 -1.45
N GLN A 2 0.70 6.74 -2.66
CA GLN A 2 -0.48 7.15 -3.41
C GLN A 2 -1.73 6.51 -2.78
N ARG A 3 -2.75 7.32 -2.48
CA ARG A 3 -4.03 6.84 -1.95
C ARG A 3 -5.12 6.98 -3.03
N ILE A 4 -5.89 5.94 -3.28
CA ILE A 4 -6.93 5.93 -4.31
C ILE A 4 -8.27 6.24 -3.67
N VAL A 5 -8.92 7.30 -4.14
CA VAL A 5 -10.30 7.65 -3.78
C VAL A 5 -11.20 7.26 -4.95
N PHE A 6 -12.09 6.29 -4.76
CA PHE A 6 -13.06 5.90 -5.78
C PHE A 6 -14.36 6.69 -5.61
N TYR A 7 -14.82 7.36 -6.66
CA TYR A 7 -16.10 8.10 -6.65
C TYR A 7 -17.18 7.40 -7.47
N SER A 8 -18.19 6.88 -6.78
CA SER A 8 -19.42 6.31 -7.34
C SER A 8 -20.49 7.40 -7.50
N TRP A 9 -20.96 7.59 -8.73
CA TRP A 9 -21.84 8.70 -9.12
C TRP A 9 -23.09 8.22 -9.87
N GLN A 10 -24.08 9.10 -9.97
CA GLN A 10 -25.33 8.84 -10.71
C GLN A 10 -25.61 9.90 -11.80
N SER A 11 -26.41 9.53 -12.81
CA SER A 11 -26.81 10.41 -13.92
C SER A 11 -28.29 10.80 -13.92
N ASP A 12 -29.09 10.30 -12.97
CA ASP A 12 -30.53 10.55 -12.92
C ASP A 12 -30.88 12.00 -12.53
N LEU A 13 -29.99 12.69 -11.83
CA LEU A 13 -30.17 14.07 -11.41
C LEU A 13 -29.36 15.06 -12.27
N PRO A 14 -29.77 16.35 -12.33
CA PRO A 14 -29.04 17.40 -13.06
C PRO A 14 -27.55 17.45 -12.69
N SER A 15 -26.67 17.21 -13.67
CA SER A 15 -25.24 16.99 -13.42
C SER A 15 -24.53 18.20 -12.81
N ALA A 16 -24.93 19.43 -13.20
CA ALA A 16 -24.33 20.67 -12.71
C ALA A 16 -24.48 20.86 -11.19
N GLY A 17 -25.57 20.35 -10.61
CA GLY A 17 -25.83 20.40 -9.18
C GLY A 17 -25.47 19.12 -8.43
N ASN A 18 -25.03 18.07 -9.12
CA ASN A 18 -24.73 16.76 -8.52
C ASN A 18 -23.36 16.26 -9.00
N ARG A 19 -23.31 15.30 -9.92
CA ARG A 19 -22.09 14.66 -10.43
C ARG A 19 -20.93 15.64 -10.65
N ASN A 20 -21.13 16.70 -11.43
CA ASN A 20 -20.06 17.64 -11.77
C ASN A 20 -19.60 18.43 -10.53
N LEU A 21 -20.54 18.88 -9.71
CA LEU A 21 -20.22 19.64 -8.50
C LEU A 21 -19.46 18.79 -7.47
N ILE A 22 -19.94 17.57 -7.20
CA ILE A 22 -19.30 16.63 -6.28
C ILE A 22 -17.89 16.31 -6.77
N GLN A 23 -17.73 15.98 -8.05
CA GLN A 23 -16.43 15.67 -8.63
C GLN A 23 -15.46 16.86 -8.52
N GLU A 24 -15.87 18.06 -8.92
CA GLU A 24 -15.04 19.27 -8.81
C GLU A 24 -14.62 19.55 -7.36
N SER A 25 -15.53 19.35 -6.40
CA SER A 25 -15.25 19.52 -4.98
C SER A 25 -14.29 18.45 -4.45
N LEU A 26 -14.44 17.18 -4.86
CA LEU A 26 -13.51 16.09 -4.52
C LEU A 26 -12.12 16.35 -5.08
N GLU A 27 -12.00 16.70 -6.36
CA GLU A 27 -10.70 17.01 -6.97
C GLU A 27 -10.00 18.18 -6.28
N ARG A 28 -10.75 19.21 -5.84
CA ARG A 28 -10.19 20.33 -5.08
C ARG A 28 -9.74 19.91 -3.68
N ALA A 29 -10.55 19.12 -2.98
CA ALA A 29 -10.19 18.59 -1.66
C ALA A 29 -8.93 17.72 -1.74
N ILE A 30 -8.86 16.81 -2.72
CA ILE A 30 -7.69 15.96 -2.98
C ILE A 30 -6.44 16.80 -3.28
N ARG A 31 -6.56 17.85 -4.13
CA ARG A 31 -5.45 18.77 -4.39
C ARG A 31 -5.02 19.57 -3.16
N ALA A 32 -5.94 19.94 -2.28
CA ALA A 32 -5.62 20.63 -1.04
C ALA A 32 -4.86 19.71 -0.08
N ILE A 33 -5.31 18.46 0.08
CA ILE A 33 -4.62 17.42 0.86
C ILE A 33 -3.21 17.18 0.31
N GLY A 34 -3.06 17.08 -1.01
CA GLY A 34 -1.74 16.85 -1.63
C GLY A 34 -0.76 18.03 -1.55
N ARG A 35 -1.22 19.25 -1.24
CA ARG A 35 -0.34 20.42 -1.00
C ARG A 35 0.08 20.55 0.46
N ASP A 36 -0.56 19.79 1.33
CA ASP A 36 -0.25 19.75 2.75
C ASP A 36 0.98 18.86 2.94
N HIS A 37 2.15 19.49 3.01
CA HIS A 37 3.44 18.79 3.12
C HIS A 37 3.53 17.92 4.38
N ASP A 38 2.76 18.25 5.43
CA ASP A 38 2.71 17.51 6.69
C ASP A 38 1.87 16.22 6.60
N ALA A 39 1.03 16.07 5.57
CA ALA A 39 0.12 14.93 5.45
C ALA A 39 0.74 13.70 4.76
N GLY A 40 1.83 13.83 3.99
CA GLY A 40 2.52 12.70 3.33
C GLY A 40 1.67 11.84 2.36
N ILE A 41 0.45 12.29 2.03
CA ILE A 41 -0.58 11.54 1.28
C ILE A 41 -0.76 12.15 -0.11
N GLN A 42 -0.51 11.36 -1.16
CA GLN A 42 -0.84 11.73 -2.54
C GLN A 42 -2.15 11.04 -2.95
N ALA A 43 -3.29 11.70 -2.76
CA ALA A 43 -4.58 11.14 -3.15
C ALA A 43 -4.86 11.32 -4.66
N VAL A 44 -5.47 10.33 -5.31
CA VAL A 44 -5.92 10.38 -6.72
C VAL A 44 -7.36 9.89 -6.82
N LEU A 45 -8.16 10.59 -7.64
CA LEU A 45 -9.56 10.26 -7.88
C LEU A 45 -9.68 9.25 -9.04
N ASP A 46 -10.34 8.12 -8.80
CA ASP A 46 -10.73 7.15 -9.83
C ASP A 46 -12.27 7.05 -9.92
N ARG A 47 -12.78 6.67 -11.10
CA ARG A 47 -14.20 6.51 -11.43
C ARG A 47 -14.40 5.66 -12.68
N ASP A 48 -15.61 5.11 -12.82
CA ASP A 48 -16.08 4.41 -14.02
C ASP A 48 -15.08 3.36 -14.58
N THR A 49 -15.14 3.14 -15.89
CA THR A 49 -14.17 2.36 -16.68
C THR A 49 -12.97 3.19 -17.17
N ALA A 50 -12.76 4.40 -16.64
CA ALA A 50 -11.66 5.27 -17.08
C ALA A 50 -10.31 4.52 -16.99
N ASN A 51 -9.45 4.66 -18.01
CA ASN A 51 -8.14 3.99 -18.12
C ASN A 51 -8.15 2.47 -18.37
N LEU A 52 -9.27 1.86 -18.74
CA LEU A 52 -9.32 0.45 -19.20
C LEU A 52 -9.26 0.36 -20.72
N ALA A 53 -8.37 -0.47 -21.26
CA ALA A 53 -8.23 -0.69 -22.71
C ALA A 53 -9.15 -1.84 -23.20
N GLY A 54 -9.74 -1.70 -24.39
CA GLY A 54 -10.57 -2.73 -25.03
C GLY A 54 -12.06 -2.67 -24.65
N SER A 55 -12.73 -3.83 -24.62
CA SER A 55 -14.15 -3.99 -24.28
C SER A 55 -14.32 -4.76 -22.96
N PRO A 56 -14.01 -4.15 -21.80
CA PRO A 56 -14.04 -4.83 -20.52
C PRO A 56 -15.49 -5.10 -20.04
N ASP A 57 -15.63 -6.11 -19.18
CA ASP A 57 -16.83 -6.27 -18.36
C ASP A 57 -16.92 -5.09 -17.38
N ILE A 58 -17.80 -4.15 -17.69
CA ILE A 58 -17.94 -2.85 -17.02
C ILE A 58 -18.18 -3.04 -15.52
N ALA A 59 -19.09 -3.95 -15.15
CA ALA A 59 -19.49 -4.16 -13.76
C ALA A 59 -18.32 -4.75 -12.95
N ASN A 60 -17.71 -5.82 -13.46
CA ASN A 60 -16.58 -6.46 -12.78
C ASN A 60 -15.36 -5.53 -12.65
N SER A 61 -15.14 -4.66 -13.64
CA SER A 61 -14.03 -3.71 -13.60
C SER A 61 -14.23 -2.59 -12.58
N ILE A 62 -15.47 -2.09 -12.44
CA ILE A 62 -15.82 -1.12 -11.39
C ILE A 62 -15.62 -1.74 -10.00
N LEU A 63 -16.12 -2.96 -9.77
CA LEU A 63 -15.92 -3.66 -8.51
C LEU A 63 -14.43 -3.88 -8.21
N ALA A 64 -13.63 -4.29 -9.20
CA ALA A 64 -12.19 -4.46 -9.03
C ALA A 64 -11.49 -3.14 -8.63
N LYS A 65 -11.88 -2.00 -9.23
CA LYS A 65 -11.37 -0.67 -8.84
C LYS A 65 -11.79 -0.26 -7.43
N ILE A 66 -13.04 -0.53 -7.04
CA ILE A 66 -13.53 -0.29 -5.68
C ILE A 66 -12.69 -1.10 -4.69
N ALA A 67 -12.44 -2.38 -4.96
CA ALA A 67 -11.72 -3.28 -4.06
C ALA A 67 -10.26 -2.85 -3.77
N VAL A 68 -9.62 -2.14 -4.71
CA VAL A 68 -8.24 -1.64 -4.54
C VAL A 68 -8.18 -0.18 -4.10
N SER A 69 -9.32 0.46 -3.85
CA SER A 69 -9.38 1.85 -3.37
C SER A 69 -9.15 1.95 -1.86
N ASP A 70 -8.57 3.07 -1.41
CA ASP A 70 -8.41 3.36 0.01
C ASP A 70 -9.71 3.92 0.60
N VAL A 71 -10.37 4.83 -0.13
CA VAL A 71 -11.61 5.50 0.30
C VAL A 71 -12.65 5.44 -0.82
N PHE A 72 -13.89 5.12 -0.49
CA PHE A 72 -15.03 5.15 -1.41
C PHE A 72 -15.96 6.31 -1.10
N VAL A 73 -16.38 7.05 -2.12
CA VAL A 73 -17.32 8.16 -2.02
C VAL A 73 -18.56 7.85 -2.84
N ALA A 74 -19.74 7.85 -2.21
CA ALA A 74 -21.00 7.47 -2.82
C ALA A 74 -21.98 8.65 -2.94
N ASP A 75 -22.40 9.00 -4.16
CA ASP A 75 -23.51 9.93 -4.37
C ASP A 75 -24.87 9.28 -4.06
N VAL A 76 -25.29 9.38 -2.80
CA VAL A 76 -26.56 8.83 -2.31
C VAL A 76 -27.72 9.83 -2.43
N SER A 77 -27.61 10.80 -3.33
CA SER A 77 -28.73 11.70 -3.64
C SER A 77 -29.96 10.91 -4.10
N ILE A 78 -31.12 11.21 -3.54
CA ILE A 78 -32.38 10.52 -3.85
C ILE A 78 -32.79 10.86 -5.29
N VAL A 79 -32.92 9.84 -6.14
CA VAL A 79 -33.22 10.02 -7.57
C VAL A 79 -34.71 9.93 -7.89
N ASN A 80 -35.50 9.39 -6.97
CA ASN A 80 -36.94 9.12 -7.13
C ASN A 80 -37.77 9.71 -5.97
N ALA A 81 -37.52 10.96 -5.60
CA ALA A 81 -38.10 11.61 -4.40
C ALA A 81 -39.64 11.52 -4.30
N SER A 82 -40.35 11.46 -5.43
CA SER A 82 -41.82 11.36 -5.48
C SER A 82 -42.37 9.93 -5.33
N ALA A 83 -41.51 8.92 -5.19
CA ALA A 83 -41.92 7.53 -5.04
C ALA A 83 -42.35 7.23 -3.59
N ALA A 84 -43.20 6.21 -3.41
CA ALA A 84 -43.59 5.74 -2.07
C ALA A 84 -42.40 5.26 -1.21
N ARG A 85 -41.30 4.86 -1.87
CA ARG A 85 -40.01 4.54 -1.25
C ARG A 85 -38.91 5.31 -1.97
N PRO A 86 -38.53 6.49 -1.46
CA PRO A 86 -37.37 7.23 -1.95
C PRO A 86 -36.09 6.41 -1.81
N SER A 87 -35.21 6.49 -2.81
CA SER A 87 -33.99 5.72 -2.93
C SER A 87 -32.95 6.49 -3.74
N PRO A 88 -31.66 6.32 -3.42
CA PRO A 88 -30.57 6.62 -4.33
C PRO A 88 -30.60 5.75 -5.60
N ASN A 89 -29.71 6.07 -6.54
CA ASN A 89 -29.50 5.26 -7.74
C ASN A 89 -29.13 3.80 -7.34
N PRO A 90 -29.78 2.78 -7.92
CA PRO A 90 -29.52 1.38 -7.58
C PRO A 90 -28.09 0.90 -7.84
N ASN A 91 -27.42 1.38 -8.89
CA ASN A 91 -26.03 1.00 -9.18
C ASN A 91 -25.09 1.54 -8.10
N VAL A 92 -25.27 2.79 -7.69
CA VAL A 92 -24.52 3.38 -6.57
C VAL A 92 -24.75 2.57 -5.29
N LEU A 93 -25.97 2.07 -5.04
CA LEU A 93 -26.23 1.22 -3.88
C LEU A 93 -25.56 -0.16 -3.94
N VAL A 94 -25.48 -0.78 -5.12
CA VAL A 94 -24.74 -2.05 -5.31
C VAL A 94 -23.25 -1.83 -5.09
N GLU A 95 -22.69 -0.79 -5.70
CA GLU A 95 -21.29 -0.39 -5.53
C GLU A 95 -20.98 -0.03 -4.08
N LEU A 96 -21.87 0.69 -3.40
CA LEU A 96 -21.78 1.02 -1.99
C LEU A 96 -21.82 -0.23 -1.11
N GLY A 97 -22.73 -1.18 -1.38
CA GLY A 97 -22.78 -2.44 -0.65
C GLY A 97 -21.48 -3.23 -0.78
N TYR A 98 -20.92 -3.28 -1.99
CA TYR A 98 -19.62 -3.89 -2.23
C TYR A 98 -18.47 -3.12 -1.55
N ALA A 99 -18.47 -1.79 -1.64
CA ALA A 99 -17.49 -0.94 -0.99
C ALA A 99 -17.54 -1.05 0.54
N ILE A 100 -18.71 -1.21 1.15
CA ILE A 100 -18.81 -1.45 2.59
C ILE A 100 -18.19 -2.80 2.95
N ALA A 101 -18.45 -3.83 2.13
CA ALA A 101 -17.92 -5.17 2.36
C ALA A 101 -16.40 -5.24 2.17
N GLU A 102 -15.86 -4.51 1.19
CA GLU A 102 -14.43 -4.47 0.89
C GLU A 102 -13.68 -3.47 1.77
N LEU A 103 -14.30 -2.31 2.05
CA LEU A 103 -13.61 -1.15 2.60
C LEU A 103 -13.96 -0.78 4.05
N GLY A 104 -15.09 -1.25 4.56
CA GLY A 104 -15.61 -0.82 5.85
C GLY A 104 -16.27 0.56 5.80
N TRP A 105 -17.01 0.87 6.86
CA TRP A 105 -17.76 2.14 6.95
C TRP A 105 -16.85 3.33 7.24
N GLU A 106 -15.74 3.11 7.95
CA GLU A 106 -14.71 4.07 8.29
C GLU A 106 -14.02 4.68 7.06
N ASN A 107 -13.96 3.92 5.96
CA ASN A 107 -13.37 4.33 4.69
C ASN A 107 -14.42 4.65 3.61
N THR A 108 -15.68 4.82 4.01
CA THR A 108 -16.80 5.08 3.12
C THR A 108 -17.45 6.43 3.45
N ILE A 109 -17.49 7.33 2.47
CA ILE A 109 -18.07 8.67 2.60
C ILE A 109 -19.37 8.72 1.79
N LEU A 110 -20.48 8.95 2.47
CA LEU A 110 -21.77 9.22 1.83
C LEU A 110 -21.88 10.72 1.54
N VAL A 111 -22.24 11.09 0.31
CA VAL A 111 -22.51 12.48 -0.09
C VAL A 111 -23.92 12.59 -0.69
N GLN A 112 -24.66 13.62 -0.29
CA GLN A 112 -26.07 13.77 -0.67
C GLN A 112 -26.43 15.22 -0.96
N ASN A 113 -27.15 15.45 -2.07
CA ASN A 113 -27.82 16.71 -2.33
C ASN A 113 -29.20 16.74 -1.64
N GLY A 114 -29.31 17.49 -0.54
CA GLY A 114 -30.52 17.59 0.28
C GLY A 114 -31.71 18.25 -0.43
N VAL A 115 -31.52 18.88 -1.60
CA VAL A 115 -32.63 19.40 -2.42
C VAL A 115 -33.60 18.30 -2.84
N TYR A 116 -33.13 17.06 -2.98
CA TYR A 116 -33.94 15.92 -3.40
C TYR A 116 -34.45 15.07 -2.23
N GLY A 117 -34.33 15.59 -0.99
CA GLY A 117 -34.69 14.91 0.24
C GLY A 117 -33.49 14.78 1.18
N GLY A 118 -33.74 14.84 2.49
CA GLY A 118 -32.69 14.77 3.50
C GLY A 118 -32.26 13.33 3.84
N PRO A 119 -31.20 13.16 4.66
CA PRO A 119 -30.69 11.85 5.07
C PRO A 119 -31.74 10.97 5.78
N GLU A 120 -32.72 11.59 6.43
CA GLU A 120 -33.84 10.91 7.09
C GLU A 120 -34.72 10.12 6.10
N LEU A 121 -34.72 10.49 4.82
CA LEU A 121 -35.47 9.82 3.77
C LEU A 121 -34.68 8.72 3.06
N LEU A 122 -33.39 8.56 3.37
CA LEU A 122 -32.60 7.46 2.83
C LEU A 122 -33.14 6.09 3.30
N PRO A 123 -32.80 5.00 2.57
CA PRO A 123 -33.04 3.63 3.01
C PRO A 123 -32.55 3.39 4.43
N PHE A 124 -33.20 2.48 5.16
CA PHE A 124 -32.99 2.30 6.60
C PHE A 124 -31.52 2.01 6.96
N ASP A 125 -30.80 1.28 6.09
CA ASP A 125 -29.36 0.97 6.26
C ASP A 125 -28.46 2.23 6.25
N LEU A 126 -28.90 3.30 5.57
CA LEU A 126 -28.13 4.55 5.40
C LEU A 126 -28.61 5.66 6.34
N ARG A 127 -29.86 5.64 6.79
CA ARG A 127 -30.51 6.72 7.57
C ARG A 127 -29.75 7.13 8.85
N GLY A 128 -29.05 6.18 9.48
CA GLY A 128 -28.26 6.42 10.70
C GLY A 128 -26.78 6.75 10.44
N ARG A 129 -26.35 6.84 9.18
CA ARG A 129 -24.95 7.03 8.80
C ARG A 129 -24.63 8.51 8.59
N ARG A 130 -23.41 8.90 8.96
CA ARG A 130 -22.90 10.25 8.73
C ARG A 130 -22.86 10.50 7.21
N THR A 131 -23.58 11.53 6.77
CA THR A 131 -23.70 11.90 5.36
C THR A 131 -23.25 13.34 5.17
N VAL A 132 -22.38 13.58 4.19
CA VAL A 132 -21.99 14.93 3.75
C VAL A 132 -23.14 15.50 2.92
N VAL A 133 -23.98 16.29 3.58
CA VAL A 133 -25.13 16.94 2.91
C VAL A 133 -24.74 18.30 2.37
N TYR A 134 -25.14 18.60 1.15
CA TYR A 134 -25.11 19.94 0.56
C TYR A 134 -26.45 20.26 -0.10
N HIS A 135 -26.69 21.54 -0.42
CA HIS A 135 -27.91 21.96 -1.09
C HIS A 135 -27.55 22.80 -2.30
N LYS A 136 -27.91 22.31 -3.50
CA LYS A 136 -27.74 23.04 -4.75
C LYS A 136 -28.87 22.72 -5.71
N ALA A 137 -29.74 23.69 -5.94
CA ALA A 137 -30.78 23.64 -6.96
C ALA A 137 -30.25 24.29 -8.24
N GLY A 138 -30.23 23.55 -9.36
CA GLY A 138 -30.01 24.08 -10.72
C GLY A 138 -28.79 25.00 -10.95
N THR A 139 -28.71 25.57 -12.15
CA THR A 139 -27.56 26.35 -12.64
C THR A 139 -27.39 27.74 -12.01
N ASP A 140 -28.40 28.28 -11.33
CA ASP A 140 -28.48 29.74 -11.07
C ASP A 140 -28.06 30.23 -9.67
N GLN A 141 -27.56 29.36 -8.78
CA GLN A 141 -27.09 29.76 -7.44
C GLN A 141 -25.54 29.93 -7.34
N PRO A 142 -25.04 30.86 -6.51
CA PRO A 142 -23.63 31.34 -6.49
C PRO A 142 -22.59 30.28 -6.06
N ALA A 143 -21.30 30.65 -6.07
CA ALA A 143 -20.15 29.77 -5.79
C ALA A 143 -20.04 29.22 -4.35
N GLU A 144 -20.84 29.74 -3.41
CA GLU A 144 -20.84 29.42 -1.97
C GLU A 144 -21.04 27.93 -1.62
N PRO A 145 -21.99 27.19 -2.23
CA PRO A 145 -22.23 25.78 -1.93
C PRO A 145 -21.03 24.89 -2.27
N ARG A 146 -20.21 25.29 -3.25
CA ARG A 146 -19.03 24.51 -3.69
C ARG A 146 -17.90 24.54 -2.66
N ALA A 147 -17.61 25.71 -2.09
CA ALA A 147 -16.54 25.86 -1.10
C ALA A 147 -16.87 25.12 0.20
N LEU A 148 -18.12 25.19 0.64
CA LEU A 148 -18.58 24.46 1.82
C LEU A 148 -18.53 22.94 1.60
N LEU A 149 -19.00 22.46 0.43
CA LEU A 149 -18.91 21.03 0.09
C LEU A 149 -17.46 20.56 0.00
N GLN A 150 -16.58 21.35 -0.62
CA GLN A 150 -15.14 21.07 -0.67
C GLN A 150 -14.57 20.91 0.74
N GLY A 151 -14.79 21.87 1.64
CA GLY A 151 -14.25 21.81 3.00
C GLY A 151 -14.76 20.59 3.78
N ARG A 152 -16.05 20.26 3.65
CA ARG A 152 -16.63 19.05 4.30
C ARG A 152 -16.04 17.75 3.75
N LEU A 153 -15.89 17.65 2.42
CA LEU A 153 -15.26 16.50 1.79
C LEU A 153 -13.79 16.39 2.15
N GLU A 154 -13.06 17.51 2.22
CA GLU A 154 -11.67 17.52 2.65
C GLU A 154 -11.52 16.99 4.08
N THR A 155 -12.33 17.47 5.03
CA THR A 155 -12.32 16.96 6.41
C THR A 155 -12.64 15.46 6.46
N ALA A 156 -13.65 15.00 5.71
CA ALA A 156 -14.03 13.59 5.67
C ALA A 156 -12.92 12.72 5.07
N LEU A 157 -12.31 13.17 3.96
CA LEU A 157 -11.20 12.48 3.31
C LEU A 157 -9.98 12.42 4.23
N ARG A 158 -9.60 13.51 4.90
CA ARG A 158 -8.51 13.50 5.86
C ARG A 158 -8.75 12.45 6.94
N SER A 159 -9.92 12.47 7.57
CA SER A 159 -10.28 11.48 8.60
C SER A 159 -10.23 10.03 8.10
N ALA A 160 -10.59 9.76 6.85
CA ALA A 160 -10.55 8.42 6.27
C ALA A 160 -9.14 8.02 5.78
N LEU A 161 -8.28 8.99 5.47
CA LEU A 161 -6.93 8.75 4.96
C LEU A 161 -5.86 8.73 6.08
N THR A 162 -6.15 9.32 7.24
CA THR A 162 -5.25 9.41 8.40
C THR A 162 -5.43 8.29 9.42
N THR A 163 -5.95 7.12 9.02
CA THR A 163 -6.14 6.01 9.97
C THR A 163 -4.83 5.68 10.67
N ASP A 164 -4.83 5.73 12.00
CA ASP A 164 -3.71 5.63 12.96
C ASP A 164 -2.84 4.34 12.85
N GLU A 165 -3.06 3.49 11.86
CA GLU A 165 -2.37 2.21 11.69
C GLU A 165 -0.93 2.36 11.21
N VAL A 166 -0.58 3.45 10.52
CA VAL A 166 0.77 3.63 9.95
C VAL A 166 1.83 3.92 11.03
N GLY A 167 1.44 4.47 12.19
CA GLY A 167 2.36 4.83 13.27
C GLY A 167 2.61 3.73 14.32
N ASN A 168 1.85 2.64 14.31
CA ASN A 168 1.88 1.58 15.33
C ASN A 168 2.09 0.17 14.74
N LEU A 169 2.67 0.07 13.54
CA LEU A 169 3.02 -1.24 12.98
C LEU A 169 4.05 -1.92 13.88
N PRO A 170 3.82 -3.18 14.28
CA PRO A 170 4.71 -3.87 15.20
C PRO A 170 6.06 -4.17 14.53
N SER A 171 7.12 -4.14 15.33
CA SER A 171 8.48 -4.53 14.95
C SER A 171 9.12 -5.36 16.08
N GLY A 172 10.20 -6.05 15.77
CA GLY A 172 10.96 -6.86 16.72
C GLY A 172 10.81 -8.36 16.51
N ALA A 173 11.69 -9.15 17.15
CA ALA A 173 11.83 -10.60 16.98
C ALA A 173 10.54 -11.45 17.04
N ASN A 174 9.52 -10.98 17.75
CA ASN A 174 8.23 -11.69 17.90
C ASN A 174 7.05 -10.96 17.24
N ALA A 175 7.28 -9.81 16.59
CA ALA A 175 6.25 -9.06 15.91
C ALA A 175 5.74 -9.82 14.67
N PRO A 176 4.43 -9.81 14.38
CA PRO A 176 3.91 -10.36 13.15
C PRO A 176 4.37 -9.51 11.95
N VAL A 177 4.67 -10.16 10.83
CA VAL A 177 5.07 -9.50 9.59
C VAL A 177 4.47 -10.23 8.39
N TRP A 178 3.97 -9.47 7.41
CA TRP A 178 3.65 -10.03 6.09
C TRP A 178 4.74 -9.69 5.09
N TRP A 179 5.27 -8.47 5.17
CA TRP A 179 6.24 -7.97 4.22
C TRP A 179 7.56 -8.76 4.22
N GLY A 180 8.20 -8.84 3.05
CA GLY A 180 9.56 -9.32 2.92
C GLY A 180 9.68 -10.62 2.15
N ARG A 181 10.89 -11.18 2.18
CA ARG A 181 11.24 -12.41 1.47
C ARG A 181 11.00 -13.61 2.38
N TRP A 182 10.46 -14.67 1.80
CA TRP A 182 10.18 -15.92 2.48
C TRP A 182 10.65 -17.06 1.60
N THR A 183 11.31 -18.05 2.19
CA THR A 183 11.89 -19.17 1.44
C THR A 183 11.38 -20.49 1.99
N SER A 184 11.17 -21.45 1.09
CA SER A 184 10.86 -22.82 1.44
C SER A 184 11.86 -23.72 0.75
N ARG A 185 12.51 -24.61 1.50
CA ARG A 185 13.36 -25.67 0.96
C ARG A 185 12.78 -27.01 1.37
N TRP A 186 12.26 -27.76 0.39
CA TRP A 186 11.74 -29.11 0.63
C TRP A 186 12.84 -30.16 0.47
N ASN A 187 13.75 -29.95 -0.49
CA ASN A 187 15.00 -30.70 -0.68
C ASN A 187 15.97 -29.89 -1.57
N GLU A 188 17.13 -30.46 -1.91
CA GLU A 188 18.15 -29.79 -2.74
C GLU A 188 17.65 -29.35 -4.13
N MET A 189 16.65 -30.04 -4.67
CA MET A 189 16.13 -29.83 -6.03
C MET A 189 14.70 -29.30 -6.04
N ALA A 190 14.11 -28.97 -4.87
CA ALA A 190 12.75 -28.48 -4.80
C ALA A 190 12.51 -27.50 -3.65
N GLY A 191 11.82 -26.41 -3.96
CA GLY A 191 11.53 -25.36 -3.01
C GLY A 191 10.74 -24.21 -3.64
N GLY A 192 10.73 -23.08 -2.95
CA GLY A 192 10.07 -21.87 -3.42
C GLY A 192 10.51 -20.60 -2.72
N ASN A 193 10.28 -19.49 -3.40
CA ASN A 193 10.53 -18.14 -2.93
C ASN A 193 9.22 -17.35 -3.02
N LEU A 194 8.79 -16.80 -1.90
CA LEU A 194 7.69 -15.86 -1.80
C LEU A 194 8.29 -14.49 -1.47
N PHE A 195 7.97 -13.46 -2.25
CA PHE A 195 8.30 -12.09 -1.91
C PHE A 195 7.02 -11.28 -1.80
N ILE A 196 6.72 -10.81 -0.60
CA ILE A 196 5.59 -9.91 -0.33
C ILE A 196 6.14 -8.48 -0.36
N ARG A 197 5.76 -7.72 -1.38
CA ARG A 197 6.42 -6.46 -1.77
C ARG A 197 5.81 -5.24 -1.13
N GLU A 198 4.49 -5.23 -1.06
CA GLU A 198 3.67 -4.13 -0.61
C GLU A 198 2.58 -4.72 0.24
N VAL A 199 2.53 -4.31 1.51
CA VAL A 199 1.47 -4.67 2.44
C VAL A 199 0.65 -3.43 2.68
N GLY A 200 -0.62 -3.50 2.32
CA GLY A 200 -1.62 -2.50 2.66
C GLY A 200 -2.57 -3.02 3.74
N PRO A 201 -3.49 -2.18 4.23
CA PRO A 201 -4.43 -2.55 5.28
C PRO A 201 -5.32 -3.77 4.95
N ARG A 202 -5.51 -4.08 3.66
CA ARG A 202 -6.45 -5.12 3.19
C ARG A 202 -5.83 -6.27 2.44
N GLY A 203 -4.51 -6.33 2.35
CA GLY A 203 -3.86 -7.28 1.45
C GLY A 203 -2.45 -6.91 1.10
N PHE A 204 -1.87 -7.72 0.25
CA PHE A 204 -0.51 -7.54 -0.18
C PHE A 204 -0.29 -8.04 -1.61
N LEU A 205 0.63 -7.36 -2.32
CA LEU A 205 1.14 -7.82 -3.60
C LEU A 205 2.28 -8.81 -3.35
N PHE A 206 2.23 -9.97 -4.01
CA PHE A 206 3.26 -10.99 -3.89
C PHE A 206 3.79 -11.47 -5.23
N ASP A 207 5.05 -11.93 -5.24
CA ASP A 207 5.58 -12.87 -6.21
C ASP A 207 5.84 -14.21 -5.52
N LEU A 208 5.35 -15.29 -6.10
CA LEU A 208 5.59 -16.64 -5.62
C LEU A 208 6.20 -17.46 -6.75
N ALA A 209 7.42 -17.94 -6.55
CA ALA A 209 8.12 -18.81 -7.48
C ALA A 209 8.40 -20.16 -6.80
N VAL A 210 8.20 -21.25 -7.51
CA VAL A 210 8.46 -22.61 -7.01
C VAL A 210 9.19 -23.43 -8.07
N PHE A 211 9.97 -24.41 -7.61
CA PHE A 211 10.67 -25.34 -8.48
C PHE A 211 10.70 -26.74 -7.90
N ASN A 212 10.74 -27.73 -8.79
CA ASN A 212 10.94 -29.14 -8.50
C ASN A 212 11.67 -29.80 -9.68
N GLY A 213 13.00 -29.89 -9.59
CA GLY A 213 13.87 -30.19 -10.72
C GLY A 213 13.67 -29.17 -11.84
N ALA A 214 13.37 -29.66 -13.04
CA ALA A 214 13.09 -28.82 -14.22
C ALA A 214 11.66 -28.25 -14.27
N HIS A 215 10.77 -28.64 -13.33
CA HIS A 215 9.41 -28.10 -13.30
C HIS A 215 9.37 -26.84 -12.46
N HIS A 216 9.01 -25.72 -13.07
CA HIS A 216 8.94 -24.42 -12.40
C HIS A 216 7.52 -23.87 -12.44
N GLY A 217 7.22 -22.97 -11.51
CA GLY A 217 5.99 -22.20 -11.52
C GLY A 217 6.21 -20.81 -10.94
N ARG A 218 5.47 -19.82 -11.44
CA ARG A 218 5.51 -18.45 -10.94
C ARG A 218 4.14 -17.80 -10.96
N ILE A 219 3.76 -17.18 -9.85
CA ILE A 219 2.54 -16.40 -9.72
C ILE A 219 2.92 -15.02 -9.19
N THR A 220 2.46 -13.98 -9.88
CA THR A 220 2.45 -12.61 -9.36
C THR A 220 0.99 -12.21 -9.23
N SER A 221 0.53 -11.97 -8.00
CA SER A 221 -0.87 -11.63 -7.76
C SER A 221 -1.03 -10.84 -6.47
N TYR A 222 -2.27 -10.45 -6.19
CA TYR A 222 -2.69 -9.79 -4.96
C TYR A 222 -3.41 -10.79 -4.05
N ALA A 223 -3.03 -10.82 -2.78
CA ALA A 223 -3.72 -11.56 -1.73
C ALA A 223 -4.47 -10.59 -0.82
N ARG A 224 -5.73 -10.88 -0.51
CA ARG A 224 -6.56 -10.10 0.41
C ARG A 224 -6.42 -10.64 1.83
N LEU A 225 -6.18 -9.77 2.80
CA LEU A 225 -6.23 -10.11 4.22
C LEU A 225 -7.69 -10.38 4.61
N LEU A 226 -7.94 -11.57 5.15
CA LEU A 226 -9.23 -11.99 5.70
C LEU A 226 -9.26 -11.83 7.23
N SER A 227 -8.10 -11.92 7.87
CA SER A 227 -7.88 -11.63 9.28
C SER A 227 -6.41 -11.25 9.49
N HIS A 228 -6.02 -11.00 10.75
CA HIS A 228 -4.63 -10.72 11.09
C HIS A 228 -3.67 -11.76 10.49
N ASP A 229 -3.96 -13.06 10.60
CA ASP A 229 -3.04 -14.13 10.20
C ASP A 229 -3.49 -14.93 8.97
N LEU A 230 -4.51 -14.47 8.25
CA LEU A 230 -5.06 -15.18 7.11
C LEU A 230 -5.20 -14.25 5.91
N ALA A 231 -4.67 -14.66 4.75
CA ALA A 231 -4.89 -14.00 3.48
C ALA A 231 -5.33 -14.99 2.40
N PHE A 232 -5.98 -14.49 1.35
CA PHE A 232 -6.51 -15.28 0.25
C PHE A 232 -6.24 -14.59 -1.09
N ALA A 233 -5.76 -15.34 -2.08
CA ALA A 233 -5.60 -14.87 -3.45
C ALA A 233 -6.36 -15.77 -4.43
N LYS A 234 -7.13 -15.14 -5.32
CA LYS A 234 -7.75 -15.80 -6.46
C LYS A 234 -6.91 -15.51 -7.70
N VAL A 235 -6.48 -16.55 -8.40
CA VAL A 235 -5.52 -16.47 -9.51
C VAL A 235 -6.17 -16.97 -10.80
N PRO A 236 -6.18 -16.21 -11.90
CA PRO A 236 -6.70 -16.68 -13.19
C PRO A 236 -5.98 -17.97 -13.61
N ASN A 237 -6.69 -19.01 -14.05
CA ASN A 237 -6.08 -20.34 -14.28
C ASN A 237 -6.09 -20.76 -15.75
N GLY A 238 -6.02 -19.77 -16.65
CA GLY A 238 -6.16 -19.96 -18.10
C GLY A 238 -7.60 -19.78 -18.61
N PRO A 239 -7.79 -19.75 -19.93
CA PRO A 239 -9.11 -19.47 -20.53
C PRO A 239 -10.13 -20.58 -20.25
N GLY A 240 -11.28 -20.23 -19.68
CA GLY A 240 -12.40 -21.15 -19.44
C GLY A 240 -12.23 -22.08 -18.23
N GLU A 241 -11.11 -22.01 -17.52
CA GLU A 241 -10.85 -22.79 -16.32
C GLU A 241 -11.30 -22.04 -15.05
N PRO A 242 -11.79 -22.74 -14.01
CA PRO A 242 -11.99 -22.16 -12.70
C PRO A 242 -10.70 -21.53 -12.17
N ALA A 243 -10.81 -20.39 -11.50
CA ALA A 243 -9.66 -19.73 -10.90
C ALA A 243 -8.95 -20.66 -9.90
N GLY A 244 -7.63 -20.55 -9.85
CA GLY A 244 -6.83 -21.10 -8.77
C GLY A 244 -7.01 -20.25 -7.51
N GLU A 245 -6.76 -20.85 -6.36
CA GLU A 245 -6.98 -20.22 -5.06
C GLU A 245 -5.82 -20.56 -4.13
N LEU A 246 -5.20 -19.52 -3.58
CA LEU A 246 -4.11 -19.62 -2.61
C LEU A 246 -4.59 -19.06 -1.27
N VAL A 247 -4.37 -19.81 -0.20
CA VAL A 247 -4.61 -19.38 1.18
C VAL A 247 -3.25 -19.25 1.87
N PHE A 248 -2.99 -18.08 2.45
CA PHE A 248 -1.77 -17.78 3.20
C PHE A 248 -2.14 -17.71 4.68
N ARG A 249 -1.45 -18.49 5.52
CA ARG A 249 -1.65 -18.47 6.97
C ARG A 249 -0.33 -18.19 7.67
N ARG A 250 -0.25 -17.06 8.39
CA ARG A 250 0.90 -16.81 9.28
C ARG A 250 0.88 -17.81 10.43
N LYS A 251 2.06 -18.33 10.74
CA LYS A 251 2.32 -19.21 11.87
C LYS A 251 3.58 -18.75 12.57
N HIS A 252 3.58 -18.86 13.89
CA HIS A 252 4.81 -18.84 14.65
C HIS A 252 5.34 -20.28 14.73
N SER A 253 6.59 -20.49 14.35
CA SER A 253 7.27 -21.79 14.44
C SER A 253 8.48 -21.69 15.35
N GLU A 254 9.02 -22.84 15.78
CA GLU A 254 10.31 -22.88 16.50
C GLU A 254 11.47 -22.34 15.65
N ALA A 255 11.35 -22.37 14.31
CA ALA A 255 12.33 -21.84 13.37
C ALA A 255 12.13 -20.34 13.03
N GLY A 256 11.22 -19.65 13.73
CA GLY A 256 10.86 -18.26 13.49
C GLY A 256 9.49 -18.09 12.79
N ARG A 257 9.32 -16.96 12.12
CA ARG A 257 8.06 -16.61 11.43
C ARG A 257 7.90 -17.44 10.16
N ALA A 258 6.71 -17.98 9.97
CA ALA A 258 6.37 -18.78 8.81
C ALA A 258 5.05 -18.35 8.18
N ILE A 259 4.95 -18.48 6.85
CA ILE A 259 3.69 -18.46 6.11
C ILE A 259 3.46 -19.86 5.54
N GLU A 260 2.38 -20.48 5.96
CA GLU A 260 1.85 -21.67 5.30
C GLU A 260 1.00 -21.23 4.11
N ILE A 261 1.39 -21.65 2.90
CA ILE A 261 0.58 -21.47 1.69
C ILE A 261 -0.13 -22.79 1.39
N ASN A 262 -1.43 -22.71 1.10
CA ASN A 262 -2.23 -23.84 0.62
C ASN A 262 -2.96 -23.50 -0.68
N GLU A 263 -2.79 -24.33 -1.70
CA GLU A 263 -3.59 -24.32 -2.93
C GLU A 263 -4.98 -24.92 -2.66
N ALA A 264 -5.93 -24.10 -2.22
CA ALA A 264 -7.33 -24.50 -2.05
C ALA A 264 -7.97 -24.94 -3.39
N ALA A 265 -7.57 -24.28 -4.48
CA ALA A 265 -7.81 -24.71 -5.85
C ALA A 265 -6.51 -24.60 -6.63
N ARG A 266 -6.16 -25.68 -7.36
CA ARG A 266 -4.83 -25.82 -7.99
C ARG A 266 -4.58 -24.76 -9.06
N CYS A 267 -3.46 -24.04 -8.96
CA CYS A 267 -3.04 -23.02 -9.93
C CYS A 267 -2.28 -23.64 -11.13
N ARG A 268 -2.92 -24.59 -11.81
CA ARG A 268 -2.30 -25.44 -12.86
C ARG A 268 -1.67 -24.66 -14.01
N TYR A 269 -2.26 -23.52 -14.39
CA TYR A 269 -1.76 -22.73 -15.51
C TYR A 269 -0.38 -22.11 -15.24
N TRP A 270 -0.06 -21.89 -13.97
CA TRP A 270 1.15 -21.18 -13.55
C TRP A 270 2.30 -22.07 -13.11
N GLY A 271 2.09 -23.40 -13.05
CA GLY A 271 3.09 -24.34 -12.57
C GLY A 271 3.24 -25.57 -13.46
N GLY A 272 4.48 -26.00 -13.67
CA GLY A 272 4.77 -27.30 -14.26
C GLY A 272 4.13 -28.45 -13.47
N MET A 273 3.99 -29.62 -14.11
CA MET A 273 3.20 -30.75 -13.60
C MET A 273 3.50 -31.18 -12.14
N ARG A 274 4.71 -30.94 -11.63
CA ARG A 274 5.18 -31.24 -10.27
C ARG A 274 5.62 -30.02 -9.44
N ALA A 275 5.37 -28.82 -9.94
CA ALA A 275 5.63 -27.57 -9.25
C ALA A 275 4.35 -27.16 -8.50
N HIS A 276 4.36 -27.34 -7.19
CA HIS A 276 3.24 -27.01 -6.31
C HIS A 276 3.55 -25.72 -5.56
N PHE A 277 2.55 -24.88 -5.36
CA PHE A 277 2.70 -23.60 -4.66
C PHE A 277 2.55 -23.75 -3.14
N SER A 278 1.87 -24.81 -2.70
CA SER A 278 1.70 -25.13 -1.29
C SER A 278 3.03 -25.42 -0.57
N GLY A 279 3.17 -24.93 0.65
CA GLY A 279 4.36 -25.19 1.47
C GLY A 279 4.45 -24.25 2.68
N ASN A 280 5.43 -24.51 3.55
CA ASN A 280 5.78 -23.61 4.65
C ASN A 280 6.98 -22.76 4.24
N TYR A 281 6.82 -21.45 4.22
CA TYR A 281 7.84 -20.49 3.84
C TYR A 281 8.30 -19.76 5.09
N ILE A 282 9.61 -19.76 5.35
CA ILE A 282 10.25 -19.12 6.50
C ILE A 282 10.72 -17.73 6.07
N HIS A 283 10.44 -16.73 6.93
CA HIS A 283 10.87 -15.35 6.68
C HIS A 283 12.40 -15.27 6.65
N GLU A 284 12.95 -14.59 5.64
CA GLU A 284 14.36 -14.23 5.65
C GLU A 284 14.60 -13.16 6.73
N SER A 285 15.68 -13.30 7.50
CA SER A 285 15.98 -12.37 8.60
C SER A 285 16.27 -10.95 8.08
N GLU A 286 15.66 -9.97 8.75
CA GLU A 286 15.77 -8.54 8.45
C GLU A 286 16.24 -7.78 9.69
N PRO A 287 17.53 -7.40 9.81
CA PRO A 287 18.13 -6.94 11.07
C PRO A 287 17.43 -5.69 11.64
N TRP A 288 16.97 -4.78 10.79
CA TRP A 288 16.22 -3.59 11.20
C TRP A 288 14.86 -3.92 11.81
N PHE A 289 14.16 -4.95 11.29
CA PHE A 289 12.88 -5.39 11.83
C PHE A 289 13.07 -6.22 13.09
N GLU A 290 14.01 -7.17 13.11
CA GLU A 290 14.23 -8.03 14.28
C GLU A 290 14.66 -7.26 15.53
N SER A 291 15.43 -6.17 15.34
CA SER A 291 15.85 -5.27 16.42
C SER A 291 14.75 -4.35 16.94
N GLY A 292 13.59 -4.30 16.27
CA GLY A 292 12.49 -3.42 16.63
C GLY A 292 12.68 -1.96 16.18
N LEU A 293 13.73 -1.67 15.40
CA LEU A 293 14.10 -0.31 15.01
C LEU A 293 13.36 0.18 13.75
N MET A 294 12.87 -0.75 12.92
CA MET A 294 12.03 -0.44 11.76
C MET A 294 10.83 -1.38 11.69
N ASN A 295 9.66 -0.84 11.36
CA ASN A 295 8.47 -1.63 11.05
C ASN A 295 8.44 -2.09 9.58
N GLU A 296 7.43 -2.87 9.21
CA GLU A 296 7.34 -3.44 7.87
C GLU A 296 7.20 -2.40 6.74
N LEU A 297 6.60 -1.24 7.02
CA LEU A 297 6.47 -0.15 6.05
C LEU A 297 7.79 0.57 5.82
N GLU A 298 8.51 0.88 6.89
CA GLU A 298 9.84 1.49 6.82
C GLU A 298 10.82 0.58 6.09
N LEU A 299 10.76 -0.72 6.38
CA LEU A 299 11.58 -1.70 5.69
C LEU A 299 11.21 -1.80 4.21
N ALA A 300 9.93 -1.83 3.86
CA ALA A 300 9.48 -1.77 2.47
C ALA A 300 10.05 -0.55 1.71
N ARG A 301 10.04 0.62 2.35
CA ARG A 301 10.61 1.86 1.79
C ARG A 301 12.11 1.77 1.60
N LEU A 302 12.83 1.20 2.57
CA LEU A 302 14.27 0.98 2.47
C LEU A 302 14.62 0.06 1.29
N TYR A 303 13.87 -1.03 1.11
CA TYR A 303 14.03 -1.93 -0.03
C TYR A 303 13.77 -1.24 -1.37
N GLN A 304 12.71 -0.43 -1.46
CA GLN A 304 12.41 0.33 -2.66
C GLN A 304 13.48 1.39 -2.98
N LEU A 305 14.10 1.95 -1.94
CA LEU A 305 15.14 2.97 -2.06
C LEU A 305 16.49 2.37 -2.49
N VAL A 306 16.90 1.28 -1.84
CA VAL A 306 18.23 0.67 -2.01
C VAL A 306 18.27 -0.33 -3.17
N GLY A 307 17.15 -1.02 -3.44
CA GLY A 307 16.98 -1.89 -4.60
C GLY A 307 17.95 -3.08 -4.61
N GLU A 308 18.68 -3.26 -5.70
CA GLU A 308 19.62 -4.38 -5.90
C GLU A 308 20.75 -4.43 -4.86
N TYR A 309 21.10 -3.29 -4.27
CA TYR A 309 22.16 -3.18 -3.26
C TYR A 309 21.70 -3.63 -1.86
N MET A 310 20.44 -4.01 -1.69
CA MET A 310 19.88 -4.29 -0.37
C MET A 310 20.55 -5.48 0.32
N SER A 311 20.95 -6.50 -0.45
CA SER A 311 21.72 -7.63 0.08
C SER A 311 23.09 -7.20 0.61
N SER A 312 23.82 -6.36 -0.14
CA SER A 312 25.13 -5.84 0.27
C SER A 312 25.03 -4.88 1.46
N MET A 313 23.97 -4.09 1.54
CA MET A 313 23.71 -3.25 2.72
C MET A 313 23.37 -4.10 3.95
N ARG A 314 22.59 -5.18 3.78
CA ARG A 314 22.23 -6.09 4.87
C ARG A 314 23.47 -6.78 5.45
N THR A 315 24.44 -7.19 4.62
CA THR A 315 25.69 -7.79 5.13
C THR A 315 26.56 -6.82 5.93
N CYS A 316 26.40 -5.51 5.74
CA CYS A 316 27.05 -4.47 6.54
C CYS A 316 26.32 -4.15 7.86
N THR A 317 25.20 -4.84 8.17
CA THR A 317 24.31 -4.53 9.29
C THR A 317 24.17 -5.75 10.22
N SER A 318 25.16 -5.96 11.09
CA SER A 318 25.12 -7.03 12.10
C SER A 318 24.82 -6.48 13.49
N ASP A 319 25.77 -5.74 14.08
CA ASP A 319 25.52 -4.90 15.24
C ASP A 319 24.66 -3.73 14.77
N ILE A 320 23.58 -3.42 15.47
CA ILE A 320 22.62 -2.40 15.05
C ILE A 320 22.09 -1.62 16.26
N GLY A 321 21.85 -0.32 16.08
CA GLY A 321 21.33 0.53 17.14
C GLY A 321 20.82 1.88 16.66
N LEU A 322 20.26 2.65 17.60
CA LEU A 322 19.88 4.05 17.35
C LEU A 322 21.11 4.96 17.39
N GLY A 323 21.12 5.96 16.52
CA GLY A 323 22.12 7.02 16.44
C GLY A 323 21.56 8.40 16.79
N GLU A 324 22.44 9.37 17.00
CA GLU A 324 22.07 10.78 17.15
C GLU A 324 21.85 11.43 15.78
N CYS A 325 20.84 12.30 15.66
CA CYS A 325 20.61 13.10 14.46
C CYS A 325 21.18 14.51 14.62
N ALA A 326 21.92 14.99 13.61
CA ALA A 326 22.44 16.34 13.51
C ALA A 326 21.65 17.24 12.54
N ASP A 327 20.63 16.70 11.87
CA ASP A 327 19.89 17.37 10.77
C ASP A 327 18.50 17.88 11.16
N GLY A 328 18.06 17.67 12.40
CA GLY A 328 16.77 18.16 12.91
C GLY A 328 16.11 17.22 13.90
N GLU A 329 14.99 17.65 14.46
CA GLU A 329 14.13 16.81 15.28
C GLU A 329 13.21 15.93 14.40
N GLY A 330 12.77 14.79 14.93
CA GLY A 330 11.80 13.91 14.25
C GLY A 330 12.41 12.95 13.20
N ILE A 331 13.73 12.94 13.04
CA ILE A 331 14.45 11.97 12.20
C ILE A 331 15.02 10.85 13.07
N THR A 332 14.60 9.62 12.79
CA THR A 332 15.17 8.42 13.39
C THR A 332 16.44 8.04 12.63
N VAL A 333 17.51 7.75 13.37
CA VAL A 333 18.80 7.30 12.81
C VAL A 333 19.07 5.89 13.33
N VAL A 334 19.28 4.96 12.41
CA VAL A 334 19.67 3.58 12.69
C VAL A 334 21.03 3.33 12.07
N TRP A 335 22.02 2.97 12.88
CA TRP A 335 23.35 2.57 12.42
C TRP A 335 23.50 1.06 12.46
N GLY A 336 24.34 0.53 11.57
CA GLY A 336 24.72 -0.87 11.48
C GLY A 336 26.23 -1.02 11.30
N GLY A 337 26.79 -2.10 11.83
CA GLY A 337 28.20 -2.43 11.65
C GLY A 337 28.48 -3.92 11.82
N VAL A 338 29.65 -4.36 11.37
CA VAL A 338 30.13 -5.74 11.62
C VAL A 338 31.28 -5.70 12.62
N ALA A 339 31.13 -6.42 13.73
CA ALA A 339 32.12 -6.47 14.80
C ALA A 339 33.53 -6.79 14.26
N GLY A 340 34.49 -5.89 14.53
CA GLY A 340 35.87 -6.02 14.07
C GLY A 340 36.14 -5.59 12.63
N LEU A 341 35.11 -5.18 11.88
CA LEU A 341 35.18 -4.69 10.50
C LEU A 341 34.57 -3.29 10.34
N TYR A 342 34.49 -2.54 11.44
CA TYR A 342 34.21 -1.10 11.42
C TYR A 342 35.19 -0.41 10.45
N THR A 343 34.71 0.66 9.79
CA THR A 343 35.30 1.36 8.64
C THR A 343 35.36 0.58 7.31
N GLN A 344 34.87 -0.66 7.28
CA GLN A 344 34.80 -1.49 6.05
C GLN A 344 33.39 -2.06 5.81
N MET A 345 32.65 -2.38 6.87
CA MET A 345 31.32 -2.95 6.82
C MET A 345 30.43 -2.23 7.81
N GLU A 346 29.92 -1.08 7.39
CA GLU A 346 28.97 -0.27 8.16
C GLU A 346 27.83 0.20 7.28
N SER A 347 26.69 0.46 7.90
CA SER A 347 25.50 1.02 7.27
C SER A 347 24.86 2.08 8.16
N ILE A 348 24.09 2.97 7.55
CA ILE A 348 23.27 3.95 8.23
C ILE A 348 21.97 4.17 7.47
N VAL A 349 20.86 4.28 8.20
CA VAL A 349 19.55 4.64 7.66
C VAL A 349 18.99 5.78 8.49
N MET A 350 18.53 6.82 7.83
CA MET A 350 17.81 7.93 8.45
C MET A 350 16.41 8.00 7.83
N PHE A 351 15.38 8.19 8.64
CA PHE A 351 14.01 8.34 8.14
C PHE A 351 13.12 9.12 9.09
N ASP A 352 12.06 9.73 8.55
CA ASP A 352 11.06 10.46 9.30
C ASP A 352 9.64 9.88 9.10
N GLN A 353 8.67 10.47 9.81
CA GLN A 353 7.26 10.07 9.71
C GLN A 353 6.60 10.47 8.37
N LEU A 354 7.15 11.47 7.68
CA LEU A 354 6.69 11.92 6.37
C LEU A 354 7.14 10.97 5.24
N GLY A 355 8.02 10.01 5.55
CA GLY A 355 8.56 9.02 4.64
C GLY A 355 9.77 9.50 3.86
N GLN A 356 10.40 10.61 4.27
CA GLN A 356 11.73 10.96 3.82
C GLN A 356 12.72 9.93 4.35
N MET A 357 13.66 9.51 3.50
CA MET A 357 14.61 8.46 3.84
C MET A 357 15.96 8.69 3.16
N TRP A 358 17.01 8.42 3.92
CA TRP A 358 18.40 8.37 3.49
C TRP A 358 19.00 7.05 3.93
N ALA A 359 19.81 6.44 3.09
CA ALA A 359 20.54 5.24 3.43
C ALA A 359 21.96 5.33 2.88
N ALA A 360 22.92 4.80 3.60
CA ALA A 360 24.27 4.61 3.11
C ALA A 360 24.91 3.35 3.68
N TYR A 361 25.85 2.78 2.94
CA TYR A 361 26.69 1.70 3.44
C TYR A 361 28.07 1.71 2.78
N ILE A 362 29.04 1.08 3.43
CA ILE A 362 30.39 0.91 2.87
C ILE A 362 30.39 -0.27 1.91
N ASP A 363 30.63 -0.01 0.63
CA ASP A 363 30.88 -1.03 -0.38
C ASP A 363 32.38 -1.33 -0.41
N SER A 364 32.77 -2.42 0.23
CA SER A 364 34.16 -2.85 0.32
C SER A 364 34.74 -3.40 -0.98
N GLU A 365 33.90 -3.84 -1.93
CA GLU A 365 34.35 -4.32 -3.24
C GLU A 365 34.78 -3.15 -4.13
N GLU A 366 34.01 -2.06 -4.08
CA GLU A 366 34.25 -0.83 -4.87
C GLU A 366 35.02 0.26 -4.11
N ASP A 367 35.39 -0.02 -2.86
CA ASP A 367 36.07 0.87 -1.93
C ASP A 367 35.42 2.27 -1.83
N CYS A 368 34.09 2.29 -1.66
CA CYS A 368 33.30 3.52 -1.68
C CYS A 368 32.16 3.50 -0.66
N VAL A 369 31.56 4.66 -0.40
CA VAL A 369 30.30 4.76 0.34
C VAL A 369 29.17 4.90 -0.68
N ARG A 370 28.26 3.92 -0.73
CA ARG A 370 27.03 4.08 -1.52
C ARG A 370 26.02 4.87 -0.73
N TYR A 371 25.36 5.82 -1.39
CA TYR A 371 24.40 6.71 -0.78
C TYR A 371 23.10 6.75 -1.58
N PHE A 372 21.98 6.71 -0.88
CA PHE A 372 20.64 6.64 -1.42
C PHE A 372 19.74 7.64 -0.69
N THR A 373 18.86 8.32 -1.40
CA THR A 373 17.80 9.12 -0.80
C THR A 373 16.60 9.28 -1.71
N ASN A 374 15.40 9.32 -1.13
CA ASN A 374 14.17 9.71 -1.84
C ASN A 374 13.90 11.22 -1.77
N VAL A 375 14.76 12.00 -1.11
CA VAL A 375 14.66 13.46 -0.99
C VAL A 375 15.44 14.11 -2.15
N PRO A 376 14.76 14.79 -3.10
CA PRO A 376 15.40 15.31 -4.30
C PRO A 376 16.56 16.27 -4.05
N ASP A 377 16.43 17.15 -3.05
CA ASP A 377 17.45 18.16 -2.75
C ASP A 377 18.70 17.58 -2.09
N ALA A 378 18.59 16.37 -1.51
CA ALA A 378 19.70 15.69 -0.84
C ALA A 378 20.50 14.74 -1.76
N ARG A 379 20.17 14.64 -3.06
CA ARG A 379 20.88 13.72 -3.98
C ARG A 379 22.36 14.05 -4.17
N GLY A 380 22.69 15.34 -4.16
CA GLY A 380 24.05 15.84 -4.35
C GLY A 380 24.74 16.30 -3.06
N THR A 381 24.11 16.13 -1.90
CA THR A 381 24.61 16.66 -0.63
C THR A 381 24.26 15.70 0.49
N LEU A 382 25.27 15.26 1.24
CA LEU A 382 25.06 14.40 2.39
C LEU A 382 24.47 15.19 3.57
N PRO A 383 23.50 14.62 4.31
CA PRO A 383 23.11 15.11 5.62
C PRO A 383 24.30 15.17 6.57
N ALA A 384 24.30 16.12 7.51
CA ALA A 384 25.36 16.29 8.50
C ALA A 384 25.57 15.02 9.36
N THR A 385 24.49 14.28 9.61
CA THR A 385 24.53 12.99 10.30
C THR A 385 25.35 11.95 9.54
N ILE A 386 25.19 11.86 8.21
CA ILE A 386 25.96 10.91 7.38
C ILE A 386 27.43 11.37 7.25
N GLU A 387 27.67 12.68 7.16
CA GLU A 387 29.03 13.23 7.20
C GLU A 387 29.75 12.90 8.52
N LYS A 388 29.05 12.99 9.66
CA LYS A 388 29.58 12.59 10.98
C LYS A 388 29.84 11.07 11.03
N TRP A 389 28.89 10.26 10.56
CA TRP A 389 29.04 8.80 10.54
C TRP A 389 30.30 8.34 9.78
N ARG A 390 30.61 8.99 8.66
CA ARG A 390 31.76 8.64 7.82
C ARG A 390 33.11 9.23 8.24
N GLU A 391 33.19 9.93 9.38
CA GLU A 391 34.40 10.66 9.79
C GLU A 391 35.65 9.76 9.87
N ASN A 392 35.48 8.50 10.27
CA ASN A 392 36.56 7.52 10.43
C ASN A 392 36.99 6.83 9.12
N PHE A 393 36.31 7.12 8.01
CA PHE A 393 36.60 6.62 6.66
C PHE A 393 36.33 7.70 5.61
N ALA A 394 36.70 8.94 5.96
CA ALA A 394 36.40 10.12 5.18
C ALA A 394 37.10 10.15 3.81
N ASP A 395 38.13 9.32 3.63
CA ASP A 395 38.90 9.09 2.42
C ASP A 395 38.11 8.33 1.34
N LYS A 396 37.09 7.54 1.73
CA LYS A 396 36.25 6.80 0.79
C LYS A 396 35.38 7.76 -0.03
N THR A 397 35.35 7.54 -1.34
CA THR A 397 34.52 8.34 -2.24
C THR A 397 33.04 8.01 -2.03
N VAL A 398 32.18 9.04 -1.98
CA VAL A 398 30.73 8.87 -1.88
C VAL A 398 30.14 8.75 -3.29
N ARG A 399 29.38 7.67 -3.54
CA ARG A 399 28.68 7.43 -4.80
C ARG A 399 27.17 7.44 -4.55
N TYR A 400 26.50 8.52 -4.98
CA TYR A 400 25.05 8.54 -5.03
C TYR A 400 24.55 7.48 -6.02
N CYS A 401 23.59 6.68 -5.59
CA CYS A 401 22.94 5.66 -6.39
C CYS A 401 21.47 6.07 -6.56
N ASP A 402 21.02 6.22 -7.80
CA ASP A 402 19.61 6.44 -8.09
C ASP A 402 18.79 5.24 -7.56
N PRO A 403 17.58 5.47 -7.03
CA PRO A 403 16.68 4.39 -6.64
C PRO A 403 16.36 3.57 -7.88
N ALA A 404 17.07 2.45 -8.05
CA ALA A 404 16.77 1.52 -9.11
C ALA A 404 15.40 0.91 -8.78
N ARG A 405 14.37 1.24 -9.57
CA ARG A 405 13.06 0.57 -9.51
C ARG A 405 13.24 -0.87 -9.98
N VAL A 406 13.86 -1.69 -9.15
CA VAL A 406 14.02 -3.10 -9.41
C VAL A 406 12.82 -3.77 -8.76
N VAL A 407 11.83 -4.16 -9.58
CA VAL A 407 11.10 -5.39 -9.26
C VAL A 407 12.22 -6.41 -9.10
N PRO A 408 12.49 -6.96 -7.90
CA PRO A 408 13.55 -7.94 -7.77
C PRO A 408 13.25 -9.02 -8.80
N VAL A 409 14.11 -9.14 -9.80
CA VAL A 409 14.12 -10.34 -10.60
C VAL A 409 14.38 -11.39 -9.56
N SER A 410 13.39 -12.25 -9.28
CA SER A 410 13.56 -13.35 -8.36
C SER A 410 14.76 -14.14 -8.88
N SER A 411 15.94 -13.87 -8.32
CA SER A 411 17.14 -14.60 -8.64
C SER A 411 16.86 -16.04 -8.24
N MET A 412 16.96 -16.93 -9.23
CA MET A 412 16.65 -18.35 -9.13
C MET A 412 17.40 -19.02 -7.99
#